data_AF-A0A8J2PDH4-F1
#
_entry.id   AF-A0A8J2PDH4-F1
#
_cell.length_a   1.000
_cell.length_b   1.000
_cell.length_c   1.000
_cell.angle_alpha   90.00
_cell.angle_beta   90.00
_cell.angle_gamma   90.00
#
_symmetry.space_group_name_H-M   'P 1'
#
loop_
_entity.id
_entity.type
_entity.pdbx_description
1 polymer ?
#
loop_
_entity_poly.entity_id
_entity_poly.type
_entity_poly.pdbx_seq_one_letter_code
_entity_poly.pdbx_strand_id
1 'polypeptide(L)'
;TTGVLMRAAKRLQFNVDISPCKAMPSIANIRKVLFPIFWAEEATELPEEHLKRLIQLLHTLSKVETGRWSLVGASLVCICLGILWVLAPRKKTYRVEASPRKY
;
A
#
# COMPACT_ATOMS: atom_id res chain seq x y z
N THR A 1 -1.23 -1.57 2.48
CA THR A 1 -2.05 -2.54 1.72
C THR A 1 -3.24 -1.81 1.14
N THR A 2 -3.56 -1.99 -0.14
CA THR A 2 -4.48 -1.10 -0.89
C THR A 2 -5.90 -1.66 -1.03
N GLY A 3 -6.16 -2.90 -0.59
CA GLY A 3 -7.49 -3.50 -0.54
C GLY A 3 -8.12 -3.86 -1.89
N VAL A 4 -7.40 -3.70 -3.00
CA VAL A 4 -7.95 -3.95 -4.34
C VAL A 4 -7.85 -5.43 -4.70
N LEU A 5 -8.97 -6.01 -5.15
CA LEU A 5 -9.09 -7.39 -5.62
C LEU A 5 -8.52 -7.50 -7.05
N MET A 6 -7.38 -8.17 -7.21
CA MET A 6 -6.74 -8.39 -8.52
C MET A 6 -7.35 -9.57 -9.28
N ARG A 7 -7.78 -10.59 -8.52
CA ARG A 7 -8.51 -11.76 -9.00
C ARG A 7 -9.44 -12.19 -7.88
N ALA A 8 -10.71 -12.39 -8.21
CA ALA A 8 -11.71 -12.84 -7.25
C ALA A 8 -12.53 -13.97 -7.87
N ALA A 9 -12.69 -15.05 -7.12
CA ALA A 9 -13.57 -16.15 -7.48
C ALA A 9 -14.51 -16.39 -6.30
N LYS A 10 -15.81 -16.38 -6.57
CA LYS A 10 -16.85 -16.65 -5.60
C LYS A 10 -17.62 -17.88 -6.06
N ARG A 11 -17.66 -18.91 -5.22
CA ARG A 11 -18.42 -20.14 -5.49
C ARG A 11 -19.64 -20.18 -4.60
N LEU A 12 -20.82 -20.32 -5.20
CA LEU A 12 -22.07 -20.57 -4.50
C LEU A 12 -22.54 -22.00 -4.78
N GLN A 13 -23.11 -22.63 -3.75
CA GLN A 13 -23.80 -23.90 -3.88
C GLN A 13 -25.26 -23.72 -3.49
N PHE A 14 -26.16 -24.09 -4.40
CA PHE A 14 -27.60 -24.04 -4.17
C PHE A 14 -28.06 -25.40 -3.67
N ASN A 15 -28.67 -25.38 -2.49
CA ASN A 15 -29.15 -26.57 -1.80
C ASN A 15 -30.63 -26.43 -1.45
N VAL A 16 -31.37 -27.54 -1.47
CA VAL A 16 -32.76 -27.62 -0.99
C VAL A 16 -32.78 -28.51 0.24
N ASP A 17 -33.42 -28.05 1.31
CA ASP A 17 -33.74 -28.91 2.46
C ASP A 17 -34.93 -29.79 2.09
N ILE A 18 -34.67 -31.09 1.96
CA ILE A 18 -35.69 -32.10 1.71
C ILE A 18 -35.95 -32.81 3.02
N SER A 19 -37.18 -32.73 3.49
CA SER A 19 -37.67 -33.44 4.68
C SER A 19 -38.89 -34.30 4.32
N PRO A 20 -39.05 -35.47 4.96
CA PRO A 20 -40.17 -36.35 4.67
C PRO A 20 -41.51 -35.67 4.97
N CYS A 21 -42.44 -35.75 4.02
CA CYS A 21 -43.76 -35.14 4.13
C CYS A 21 -44.85 -36.17 3.84
N LYS A 22 -45.73 -36.42 4.82
CA LYS A 22 -46.83 -37.40 4.68
C LYS A 22 -47.88 -37.00 3.65
N ALA A 23 -48.00 -35.70 3.33
CA ALA A 23 -48.93 -35.19 2.34
C ALA A 23 -48.50 -35.47 0.89
N MET A 24 -47.22 -35.81 0.66
CA MET A 24 -46.67 -36.07 -0.67
C MET A 24 -45.99 -37.44 -0.69
N PRO A 25 -46.68 -38.50 -1.18
CA PRO A 25 -46.19 -39.88 -1.12
C PRO A 25 -44.80 -40.07 -1.72
N SER A 26 -44.46 -39.30 -2.76
CA SER A 26 -43.17 -39.34 -3.47
C SER A 26 -41.97 -38.97 -2.59
N ILE A 27 -42.17 -38.17 -1.54
CA ILE A 27 -41.11 -37.77 -0.60
C ILE A 27 -41.36 -38.25 0.83
N ALA A 28 -42.42 -39.03 1.07
CA ALA A 28 -42.85 -39.46 2.40
C ALA A 28 -41.83 -40.36 3.11
N ASN A 29 -41.01 -41.10 2.36
CA ASN A 29 -40.04 -42.07 2.89
C ASN A 29 -38.58 -41.68 2.62
N ILE A 30 -38.32 -40.41 2.29
CA ILE A 30 -36.96 -39.90 2.03
C ILE A 30 -36.33 -39.44 3.35
N ARG A 31 -35.03 -39.71 3.54
CA ARG A 31 -34.26 -39.20 4.68
C ARG A 31 -34.21 -37.68 4.62
N LYS A 32 -34.33 -37.01 5.77
CA LYS A 32 -34.07 -35.57 5.86
C LYS A 32 -32.63 -35.27 5.43
N VAL A 33 -32.46 -34.56 4.30
CA VAL A 33 -31.15 -34.26 3.72
C VAL A 33 -31.16 -32.88 3.07
N LEU A 34 -30.00 -32.23 3.11
CA LEU A 34 -29.74 -31.04 2.32
C LEU A 34 -29.26 -31.50 0.93
N PHE A 35 -30.13 -31.43 -0.07
CA PHE A 35 -29.85 -31.93 -1.41
C PHE A 35 -29.21 -30.83 -2.28
N PRO A 36 -28.01 -31.06 -2.82
CA PRO A 36 -27.38 -30.10 -3.72
C PRO A 36 -28.04 -30.13 -5.09
N ILE A 37 -28.44 -28.98 -5.61
CA ILE A 37 -28.98 -28.88 -6.97
C ILE A 37 -27.84 -28.60 -7.96
N PHE A 38 -27.12 -27.50 -7.73
CA PHE A 38 -26.02 -27.08 -8.60
C PHE A 38 -25.07 -26.14 -7.85
N TRP A 39 -23.89 -25.94 -8.44
CA TRP A 39 -22.94 -24.91 -8.04
C TRP A 39 -22.81 -23.87 -9.15
N ALA A 40 -22.67 -22.61 -8.74
CA ALA A 40 -22.36 -21.50 -9.64
C ALA A 40 -21.04 -20.88 -9.22
N GLU A 41 -20.20 -20.57 -10.19
CA GLU A 41 -18.92 -19.89 -9.99
C GLU A 41 -18.97 -18.54 -10.68
N GLU A 42 -18.76 -17.49 -9.91
CA GLU A 42 -18.57 -16.14 -10.40
C GLU A 42 -17.08 -15.81 -10.25
N ALA A 43 -16.37 -15.90 -11.36
CA ALA A 43 -14.96 -15.52 -11.44
C ALA A 43 -14.85 -14.21 -12.21
N THR A 44 -14.25 -13.20 -11.58
CA THR A 44 -13.94 -11.93 -12.22
C THR A 44 -12.43 -11.76 -12.25
N GLU A 45 -11.89 -11.61 -13.45
CA GLU A 45 -10.48 -11.32 -13.67
C GLU A 45 -10.36 -9.87 -14.13
N LEU A 46 -9.53 -9.08 -13.44
CA LEU A 46 -9.28 -7.71 -13.85
C LEU A 46 -8.46 -7.73 -15.16
N PRO A 47 -8.90 -7.05 -16.23
CA PRO A 47 -8.13 -6.98 -17.46
C PRO A 47 -6.77 -6.31 -17.21
N GLU A 48 -5.71 -6.81 -17.86
CA GLU A 48 -4.34 -6.36 -17.62
C GLU A 48 -4.14 -4.84 -17.77
N GLU A 49 -4.91 -4.20 -18.64
CA GLU A 49 -4.86 -2.76 -18.86
C GLU A 49 -5.31 -1.94 -17.64
N HIS A 50 -6.31 -2.45 -16.91
CA HIS A 50 -6.85 -1.82 -15.71
C HIS A 50 -5.92 -2.08 -14.52
N LEU A 51 -5.35 -3.28 -14.48
CA LEU A 51 -4.34 -3.69 -13.52
C LEU A 51 -3.10 -2.79 -13.57
N LYS A 52 -2.55 -2.54 -14.77
CA LYS A 52 -1.37 -1.68 -14.97
C LYS A 52 -1.63 -0.25 -14.52
N ARG A 53 -2.79 0.32 -14.87
CA ARG A 53 -3.18 1.68 -14.43
C ARG A 53 -3.31 1.77 -12.91
N LEU A 54 -3.94 0.78 -12.28
CA LEU A 54 -4.09 0.75 -10.83
C LEU A 54 -2.73 0.67 -10.11
N ILE A 55 -1.83 -0.21 -10.57
CA ILE A 55 -0.48 -0.33 -10.01
C ILE A 55 0.30 0.98 -10.15
N GLN A 56 0.21 1.65 -11.30
CA GLN A 56 0.85 2.95 -11.52
C GLN A 56 0.36 4.03 -10.56
N LEU A 57 -0.95 4.10 -10.31
CA LEU A 57 -1.53 5.05 -9.36
C LEU A 57 -1.05 4.76 -7.93
N LEU A 58 -1.07 3.50 -7.51
CA LEU A 58 -0.61 3.09 -6.19
C LEU A 58 0.89 3.36 -5.98
N HIS A 59 1.71 3.11 -7.01
CA HIS A 59 3.13 3.48 -6.99
C HIS A 59 3.34 4.99 -6.90
N THR A 60 2.53 5.78 -7.59
CA THR A 60 2.62 7.25 -7.55
C THR A 60 2.30 7.76 -6.15
N LEU A 61 1.23 7.26 -5.51
CA LEU A 61 0.87 7.64 -4.14
C LEU A 61 1.96 7.25 -3.13
N SER A 62 2.56 6.07 -3.27
CA SER A 62 3.66 5.62 -2.41
C SER A 62 4.92 6.47 -2.56
N LYS A 63 5.25 6.88 -3.79
CA LYS A 63 6.38 7.77 -4.07
C LYS A 63 6.19 9.17 -3.46
N VAL A 64 4.97 9.69 -3.45
CA VAL A 64 4.66 11.01 -2.85
C VAL A 64 4.91 10.99 -1.34
N GLU A 65 4.50 9.95 -0.64
CA GLU A 65 4.75 9.82 0.81
C GLU A 65 6.25 9.76 1.11
N THR A 66 7.02 9.00 0.32
CA THR A 66 8.49 8.92 0.45
C THR A 66 9.15 10.27 0.15
N GLY A 67 8.66 11.00 -0.86
CA GLY A 67 9.14 12.33 -1.22
C GLY A 67 8.91 13.38 -0.14
N ARG A 68 7.84 13.24 0.66
CA ARG A 68 7.58 14.13 1.80
C ARG A 68 8.66 14.01 2.87
N TRP A 69 9.00 12.78 3.25
CA TRP A 69 10.02 12.54 4.28
C TRP A 69 11.44 12.86 3.80
N SER A 70 11.73 12.67 2.51
CA SER A 70 13.04 13.03 1.95
C SER A 70 13.27 14.55 1.97
N LEU A 71 12.24 15.35 1.68
CA LEU A 71 12.33 16.82 1.74
C LEU A 71 12.57 17.31 3.18
N VAL A 72 11.86 16.73 4.15
CA VAL A 72 12.05 17.03 5.58
C VAL A 72 13.46 16.66 6.03
N GLY A 73 13.94 15.47 5.65
CA GLY A 73 15.31 15.02 5.96
C GLY A 73 16.38 15.93 5.34
N ALA A 74 16.23 16.31 4.06
CA ALA A 74 17.14 17.22 3.39
C ALA A 74 17.19 18.60 4.05
N SER A 75 16.03 19.13 4.46
CA SER A 75 15.93 20.43 5.16
C SER A 75 16.67 20.41 6.50
N LEU A 76 16.51 19.33 7.28
CA LEU A 76 17.22 19.13 8.54
C LEU A 76 18.74 19.10 8.35
N VAL A 77 19.22 18.40 7.32
CA VAL A 77 20.66 18.33 7.00
C VAL A 77 21.20 19.71 6.64
N CYS A 78 20.50 20.48 5.80
CA CYS A 78 20.89 21.84 5.45
C CYS A 78 20.99 22.76 6.67
N ILE A 79 20.04 22.67 7.60
CA ILE A 79 20.05 23.46 8.84
C ILE A 79 21.25 23.08 9.70
N CYS A 80 21.51 21.79 9.90
CA CYS A 80 22.66 21.31 10.65
C CYS A 80 23.99 21.81 10.05
N LEU A 81 24.15 21.74 8.73
CA LEU A 81 25.33 22.25 8.04
C LEU A 81 25.49 23.77 8.19
N GLY A 82 24.38 24.52 8.11
CA GLY A 82 24.38 25.97 8.34
C GLY A 82 24.83 26.34 9.75
N ILE A 83 24.32 25.63 10.77
CA ILE A 83 24.73 25.82 12.17
C ILE A 83 26.21 25.49 12.33
N LEU A 84 26.68 24.36 11.79
CA LEU A 84 28.09 23.98 11.84
C LEU A 84 28.99 25.03 11.18
N TRP A 85 28.55 25.63 10.07
CA TRP A 85 29.30 26.67 9.38
C TRP A 85 29.37 27.97 10.18
N VAL A 86 28.30 28.37 10.87
CA VAL A 86 28.27 29.56 11.73
C VAL A 86 29.13 29.35 12.99
N LEU A 87 29.07 28.16 13.59
CA LEU A 87 29.86 27.81 14.76
C LEU A 87 31.33 27.50 14.42
N ALA A 88 31.66 27.29 13.14
CA ALA A 88 33.03 27.04 12.72
C ALA A 88 33.91 28.28 13.04
N PRO A 89 35.01 28.11 13.78
CA PRO A 89 35.88 29.22 14.14
C PRO A 89 36.48 29.82 12.88
N ARG A 90 36.15 31.09 12.59
CA ARG A 90 36.79 31.84 11.52
C ARG A 90 38.26 32.01 11.85
N LYS A 91 39.14 31.32 11.10
CA LYS A 91 40.58 31.53 11.19
C LYS A 91 40.85 32.98 10.81
N LYS A 92 41.21 33.82 11.77
CA LYS A 92 41.67 35.19 11.50
C LYS A 92 43.03 35.08 10.81
N THR A 93 43.09 35.47 9.54
CA THR A 93 44.35 35.66 8.82
C THR A 93 45.07 36.82 9.48
N TYR A 94 46.04 36.52 10.35
CA TYR A 94 46.91 37.53 10.93
C TYR A 94 47.80 38.08 9.81
N ARG A 95 47.46 39.27 9.31
CA ARG A 95 48.31 40.05 8.40
C ARG A 95 49.57 40.44 9.18
N VAL A 96 50.69 39.79 8.86
CA VAL A 96 52.00 40.11 9.45
C VAL A 96 52.44 41.48 8.93
N GLU A 97 52.06 42.55 9.65
CA GLU A 97 52.67 43.87 9.48
C GLU A 97 53.95 43.92 10.30
N ALA A 98 55.06 43.52 9.67
CA ALA A 98 56.39 43.63 10.27
C ALA A 98 56.97 45.04 10.06
N SER A 99 56.78 45.85 11.11
CA SER A 99 57.70 46.83 11.74
C SER A 99 58.35 47.98 10.91
N PRO A 100 58.24 49.24 11.36
CA PRO A 100 59.02 50.34 10.82
C PRO A 100 60.49 50.24 11.29
N ARG A 101 61.43 50.29 10.35
CA ARG A 101 62.86 50.45 10.65
C ARG A 101 63.08 51.75 11.43
N LYS A 102 63.52 51.62 12.69
CA LYS A 102 64.12 52.74 13.44
C LYS A 102 65.54 52.98 12.90
N TYR A 103 65.83 54.28 12.79
CA TYR A 103 67.04 55.01 12.39
C TYR A 103 68.35 54.24 12.36
#